data_AF-A0A6L7WB15-F1
#
_entry.id   AF-A0A6L7WB15-F1
#
_cell.length_a   1.000
_cell.length_b   1.000
_cell.length_c   1.000
_cell.angle_alpha   90.00
_cell.angle_beta   90.00
_cell.angle_gamma   90.00
#
_symmetry.space_group_name_H-M   'P 1'
#
loop_
_entity.id
_entity.type
_entity.pdbx_description
1 polymer ?
#
loop_
_entity_poly.entity_id
_entity_poly.type
_entity_poly.pdbx_seq_one_letter_code
_entity_poly.pdbx_strand_id
1 'polypeptide(L)'
;ATPTPAVATPAPRPEPTPTPTAEPALAVALLLSDPAERARIADRLAATSEYEAAEDPASAGLAISDTPLPGARASFVLQRWVAITDQRRDVLDLSLDDVLGILRGDIRNWADLGGSAQPIRVYLPVSQALRIVDFFGAGAAVLGASLTLDEEVVDRVAATPGAFALVAPEELRLGVLALTVDGHDPYRDPATLSPLRRARWIRAPGPGEASALAVAAGLRVAPPFEPAGMLVTGELLPVRCSNFVLEYLDDYGAMFEGVRDAMTAADITVSSLESSLTDRGTPTPCLETYVLQGSPRAVEAMADAGIDVVFPIGNHIGDCWGGCASALVIRDTLDRLHDAGIATAGAGEDLAAARSPALLTVATARGAVRFAFLGYDSMAPWFQATEFSTGAAPLDAEGLREDIEAARELADHVVVGVNWGVEYKSNPNAFQREMAGIAMDAGAALVVGNHPHWVQAVEHFEGALVSYAGGNFVFDQDWSEETAQGMVIELGFTGERLIGYRIRPVVIRGDGGEVYWIYRPEFVDPAGEGRAVLDRIWDAQDRLPER
;
A
#
# COMPACT_ATOMS: atom_id res chain seq x y z
N ALA A 1 -13.12 103.84 5.82
CA ALA A 1 -14.10 103.24 6.73
C ALA A 1 -13.55 101.90 7.18
N THR A 2 -13.40 101.73 8.49
CA THR A 2 -12.76 100.61 9.18
C THR A 2 -13.63 99.34 9.05
N PRO A 3 -13.08 98.15 8.73
CA PRO A 3 -13.84 96.91 8.73
C PRO A 3 -13.87 96.25 10.11
N THR A 4 -15.07 95.79 10.48
CA THR A 4 -15.44 95.10 11.73
C THR A 4 -14.80 93.71 11.84
N PRO A 5 -14.33 93.26 13.01
CA PRO A 5 -13.83 91.89 13.19
C PRO A 5 -14.99 90.90 13.39
N ALA A 6 -14.88 89.74 12.73
CA ALA A 6 -15.82 88.63 12.83
C ALA A 6 -15.63 87.86 14.16
N VAL A 7 -16.76 87.52 14.79
CA VAL A 7 -16.84 86.74 16.03
C VAL A 7 -16.63 85.26 15.70
N ALA A 8 -15.69 84.60 16.39
CA ALA A 8 -15.44 83.17 16.28
C ALA A 8 -16.42 82.37 17.16
N THR A 9 -17.12 81.40 16.58
CA THR A 9 -17.91 80.39 17.28
C THR A 9 -17.01 79.30 17.88
N PRO A 10 -17.30 78.79 19.09
CA PRO A 10 -16.51 77.73 19.71
C PRO A 10 -16.79 76.37 19.07
N ALA A 11 -15.74 75.57 18.89
CA ALA A 11 -15.83 74.21 18.37
C ALA A 11 -16.59 73.27 19.34
N PRO A 12 -17.35 72.28 18.82
CA PRO A 12 -18.03 71.31 19.66
C PRO A 12 -17.01 70.39 20.38
N ARG A 13 -17.33 70.02 21.63
CA ARG A 13 -16.55 69.02 22.39
C ARG A 13 -16.71 67.64 21.75
N PRO A 14 -15.66 66.81 21.72
CA PRO A 14 -15.76 65.43 21.25
C PRO A 14 -16.66 64.62 22.21
N GLU A 15 -17.60 63.87 21.65
CA GLU A 15 -18.35 62.86 22.41
C GLU A 15 -17.42 61.71 22.82
N PRO A 16 -17.59 61.15 24.03
CA PRO A 16 -16.81 60.00 24.46
C PRO A 16 -17.13 58.79 23.58
N THR A 17 -16.11 58.18 22.98
CA THR A 17 -16.22 56.89 22.28
C THR A 17 -16.75 55.85 23.27
N PRO A 18 -17.83 55.11 22.95
CA PRO A 18 -18.32 54.06 23.84
C PRO A 18 -17.23 53.00 24.03
N THR A 19 -16.91 52.69 25.28
CA THR A 19 -16.08 51.54 25.63
C THR A 19 -16.77 50.29 25.10
N PRO A 20 -16.13 49.46 24.25
CA PRO A 20 -16.75 48.22 23.79
C PRO A 20 -17.05 47.34 25.00
N THR A 21 -18.33 47.04 25.22
CA THR A 21 -18.77 45.98 26.15
C THR A 21 -18.22 44.67 25.61
N ALA A 22 -17.37 44.00 26.39
CA ALA A 22 -16.88 42.67 26.05
C ALA A 22 -18.07 41.73 25.84
N GLU A 23 -18.10 41.03 24.70
CA GLU A 23 -19.10 40.00 24.45
C GLU A 23 -18.95 38.89 25.51
N PRO A 24 -20.07 38.29 25.98
CA PRO A 24 -20.01 37.21 26.96
C PRO A 24 -19.33 35.98 26.34
N ALA A 25 -18.49 35.31 27.14
CA ALA A 25 -17.82 34.08 26.72
C ALA A 25 -18.82 33.00 26.30
N LEU A 26 -18.47 32.24 25.27
CA LEU A 26 -19.30 31.15 24.76
C LEU A 26 -19.15 29.90 25.64
N ALA A 27 -20.28 29.38 26.13
CA ALA A 27 -20.32 28.19 26.96
C ALA A 27 -20.02 26.91 26.14
N VAL A 28 -19.08 26.08 26.63
CA VAL A 28 -18.61 24.84 26.00
C VAL A 28 -18.84 23.64 26.91
N ALA A 29 -19.65 22.68 26.48
CA ALA A 29 -19.79 21.41 27.19
C ALA A 29 -18.57 20.49 26.95
N LEU A 30 -17.98 19.96 28.02
CA LEU A 30 -16.88 19.00 27.95
C LEU A 30 -17.35 17.60 28.33
N LEU A 31 -17.68 16.81 27.32
CA LEU A 31 -18.19 15.44 27.44
C LEU A 31 -17.05 14.43 27.26
N LEU A 32 -16.05 14.54 28.13
CA LEU A 32 -14.80 13.77 28.09
C LEU A 32 -14.76 12.77 29.24
N SER A 33 -14.37 11.54 28.97
CA SER A 33 -14.36 10.44 29.94
C SER A 33 -13.27 10.60 31.02
N ASP A 34 -12.10 11.16 30.67
CA ASP A 34 -11.00 11.45 31.61
C ASP A 34 -11.23 12.78 32.37
N PRO A 35 -11.43 12.76 33.71
CA PRO A 35 -11.62 13.96 34.51
C PRO A 35 -10.40 14.90 34.52
N ALA A 36 -9.17 14.37 34.45
CA ALA A 36 -7.95 15.18 34.47
C ALA A 36 -7.73 15.89 33.14
N GLU A 37 -8.01 15.23 32.01
CA GLU A 37 -8.06 15.89 30.70
C GLU A 37 -9.19 16.93 30.64
N ARG A 38 -10.38 16.61 31.16
CA ARG A 38 -11.51 17.55 31.22
C ARG A 38 -11.16 18.83 31.97
N ALA A 39 -10.54 18.72 33.14
CA ALA A 39 -10.09 19.87 33.93
C ALA A 39 -9.04 20.69 33.18
N ARG A 40 -8.04 20.05 32.57
CA ARG A 40 -6.99 20.73 31.78
C ARG A 40 -7.57 21.53 30.61
N ILE A 41 -8.56 20.98 29.90
CA ILE A 41 -9.20 21.68 28.79
C ILE A 41 -10.06 22.83 29.30
N ALA A 42 -10.79 22.65 30.40
CA ALA A 42 -11.57 23.73 31.03
C ALA A 42 -10.69 24.92 31.42
N ASP A 43 -9.56 24.66 32.09
CA ASP A 43 -8.60 25.71 32.48
C ASP A 43 -8.04 26.46 31.27
N ARG A 44 -7.76 25.75 30.17
CA ARG A 44 -7.28 26.37 28.92
C ARG A 44 -8.34 27.25 28.27
N LEU A 45 -9.59 26.79 28.20
CA LEU A 45 -10.69 27.57 27.63
C LEU A 45 -10.89 28.87 28.43
N ALA A 46 -10.93 28.76 29.76
CA ALA A 46 -11.08 29.90 30.67
C ALA A 46 -9.96 30.96 30.49
N ALA A 47 -8.76 30.55 30.09
CA ALA A 47 -7.64 31.46 29.84
C ALA A 47 -7.79 32.30 28.55
N THR A 48 -8.70 31.94 27.63
CA THR A 48 -8.87 32.65 26.33
C THR A 48 -9.80 33.84 26.39
N SER A 49 -10.60 34.00 27.46
CA SER A 49 -11.72 34.96 27.58
C SER A 49 -12.87 34.82 26.56
N GLU A 50 -12.68 34.08 25.47
CA GLU A 50 -13.69 33.81 24.44
C GLU A 50 -14.62 32.64 24.80
N TYR A 51 -14.13 31.68 25.58
CA TYR A 51 -14.83 30.45 25.93
C TYR A 51 -14.85 30.19 27.43
N GLU A 52 -15.91 29.55 27.91
CA GLU A 52 -16.01 29.09 29.30
C GLU A 52 -16.58 27.66 29.32
N ALA A 53 -16.01 26.78 30.15
CA ALA A 53 -16.53 25.42 30.30
C ALA A 53 -17.88 25.43 31.04
N ALA A 54 -18.90 24.82 30.45
CA ALA A 54 -20.23 24.75 31.04
C ALA A 54 -20.31 23.64 32.10
N GLU A 55 -20.84 23.96 33.29
CA GLU A 55 -21.16 22.96 34.32
C GLU A 55 -22.31 22.05 33.90
N ASP A 56 -23.33 22.60 33.21
CA ASP A 56 -24.45 21.85 32.64
C ASP A 56 -24.32 21.73 31.10
N PRO A 57 -24.06 20.53 30.55
CA PRO A 57 -23.96 20.32 29.11
C PRO A 57 -25.22 20.69 28.31
N ALA A 58 -26.40 20.66 28.94
CA ALA A 58 -27.67 20.99 28.26
C ALA A 58 -27.77 22.49 27.90
N SER A 59 -27.00 23.33 28.57
CA SER A 59 -26.99 24.78 28.40
C SER A 59 -26.00 25.28 27.34
N ALA A 60 -25.10 24.42 26.85
CA ALA A 60 -24.00 24.81 25.98
C ALA A 60 -24.32 24.63 24.48
N GLY A 61 -24.22 25.72 23.72
CA GLY A 61 -24.31 25.70 22.25
C GLY A 61 -23.11 25.01 21.59
N LEU A 62 -21.96 24.98 22.27
CA LEU A 62 -20.72 24.34 21.85
C LEU A 62 -20.44 23.08 22.69
N ALA A 63 -19.80 22.07 22.10
CA ALA A 63 -19.39 20.88 22.86
C ALA A 63 -18.14 20.21 22.27
N ILE A 64 -17.33 19.61 23.15
CA ILE A 64 -16.24 18.70 22.82
C ILE A 64 -16.56 17.34 23.46
N SER A 65 -16.46 16.25 22.71
CA SER A 65 -16.75 14.90 23.21
C SER A 65 -15.78 13.83 22.72
N ASP A 66 -15.64 12.77 23.54
CA ASP A 66 -14.94 11.51 23.22
C ASP A 66 -15.76 10.59 22.32
N THR A 67 -17.05 10.86 22.13
CA THR A 67 -17.94 10.05 21.28
C THR A 67 -18.63 10.92 20.24
N PRO A 68 -19.11 10.32 19.14
CA PRO A 68 -19.88 11.06 18.13
C PRO A 68 -21.06 11.81 18.74
N LEU A 69 -21.14 13.12 18.48
CA LEU A 69 -22.25 13.97 18.91
C LEU A 69 -23.25 14.20 17.79
N PRO A 70 -24.57 14.14 18.05
CA PRO A 70 -25.58 14.64 17.12
C PRO A 70 -25.32 16.10 16.77
N GLY A 71 -25.31 16.42 15.47
CA GLY A 71 -25.04 17.77 14.98
C GLY A 71 -23.57 18.22 15.11
N ALA A 72 -22.64 17.31 15.41
CA ALA A 72 -21.20 17.59 15.29
C ALA A 72 -20.89 18.11 13.87
N ARG A 73 -20.07 19.15 13.80
CA ARG A 73 -19.65 19.74 12.52
C ARG A 73 -18.23 19.36 12.14
N ALA A 74 -17.42 18.89 13.09
CA ALA A 74 -16.06 18.43 12.85
C ALA A 74 -15.68 17.30 13.82
N SER A 75 -14.75 16.45 13.38
CA SER A 75 -14.03 15.51 14.23
C SER A 75 -12.53 15.64 13.98
N PHE A 76 -11.74 15.65 15.05
CA PHE A 76 -10.29 15.80 14.97
C PHE A 76 -9.62 14.53 15.51
N VAL A 77 -8.79 13.91 14.69
CA VAL A 77 -7.95 12.78 15.12
C VAL A 77 -6.77 13.34 15.90
N LEU A 78 -6.64 12.95 17.16
CA LEU A 78 -5.57 13.40 18.05
C LEU A 78 -4.38 12.45 18.03
N GLN A 79 -4.68 11.15 17.92
CA GLN A 79 -3.69 10.09 17.89
C GLN A 79 -4.20 8.96 16.99
N ARG A 80 -3.26 8.20 16.47
CA ARG A 80 -3.48 7.07 15.58
C ARG A 80 -2.33 6.10 15.73
N TRP A 81 -2.65 4.84 15.59
CA TRP A 81 -1.69 3.77 15.73
C TRP A 81 -1.86 2.77 14.60
N VAL A 82 -0.78 2.05 14.33
CA VAL A 82 -0.75 0.88 13.48
C VAL A 82 -0.28 -0.30 14.31
N ALA A 83 -0.98 -1.41 14.20
CA ALA A 83 -0.54 -2.68 14.76
C ALA A 83 0.55 -3.28 13.88
N ILE A 84 1.71 -3.55 14.47
CA ILE A 84 2.86 -4.14 13.78
C ILE A 84 3.33 -5.41 14.46
N THR A 85 3.90 -6.31 13.66
CA THR A 85 4.58 -7.54 14.09
C THR A 85 5.84 -7.78 13.26
N ASP A 86 6.64 -8.79 13.59
CA ASP A 86 7.76 -9.20 12.73
C ASP A 86 7.30 -9.57 11.31
N GLN A 87 8.12 -9.23 10.30
CA GLN A 87 7.76 -9.33 8.87
C GLN A 87 7.25 -10.71 8.41
N ARG A 88 7.67 -11.79 9.09
CA ARG A 88 7.44 -13.18 8.67
C ARG A 88 6.24 -13.84 9.37
N ARG A 89 5.28 -13.05 9.87
CA ARG A 89 4.05 -13.60 10.45
C ARG A 89 3.06 -14.05 9.38
N ASP A 90 2.27 -15.06 9.74
CA ASP A 90 1.20 -15.69 8.97
C ASP A 90 -0.20 -15.27 9.43
N VAL A 91 -0.27 -14.32 10.37
CA VAL A 91 -1.50 -13.59 10.69
C VAL A 91 -1.38 -12.21 10.06
N LEU A 92 -2.30 -11.88 9.15
CA LEU A 92 -2.27 -10.63 8.37
C LEU A 92 -3.33 -9.63 8.84
N ASP A 93 -4.38 -10.12 9.49
CA ASP A 93 -5.58 -9.38 9.85
C ASP A 93 -5.94 -9.64 11.31
N LEU A 94 -6.39 -8.59 12.00
CA LEU A 94 -6.89 -8.65 13.37
C LEU A 94 -8.25 -7.95 13.47
N SER A 95 -9.07 -8.35 14.42
CA SER A 95 -10.15 -7.48 14.90
C SER A 95 -9.64 -6.46 15.91
N LEU A 96 -10.38 -5.38 16.16
CA LEU A 96 -10.06 -4.49 17.28
C LEU A 96 -10.05 -5.24 18.62
N ASP A 97 -10.96 -6.20 18.81
CA ASP A 97 -11.01 -7.02 20.02
C ASP A 97 -9.76 -7.89 20.20
N ASP A 98 -9.17 -8.39 19.11
CA ASP A 98 -7.90 -9.12 19.14
C ASP A 98 -6.76 -8.23 19.60
N VAL A 99 -6.65 -7.02 19.04
CA VAL A 99 -5.65 -6.02 19.47
C VAL A 99 -5.81 -5.72 20.96
N LEU A 100 -7.05 -5.54 21.44
CA LEU A 100 -7.33 -5.31 22.86
C LEU A 100 -6.97 -6.54 23.71
N GLY A 101 -7.27 -7.75 23.24
CA GLY A 101 -6.93 -9.01 23.90
C GLY A 101 -5.43 -9.20 24.06
N ILE A 102 -4.64 -8.85 23.03
CA ILE A 102 -3.17 -8.86 23.08
C ILE A 102 -2.68 -7.86 24.14
N LEU A 103 -3.16 -6.62 24.10
CA LEU A 103 -2.71 -5.56 25.01
C LEU A 103 -3.08 -5.82 26.48
N ARG A 104 -4.21 -6.49 26.74
CA ARG A 104 -4.63 -6.92 28.08
C ARG A 104 -3.91 -8.18 28.55
N GLY A 105 -3.23 -8.89 27.64
CA GLY A 105 -2.59 -10.17 27.90
C GLY A 105 -3.58 -11.33 28.04
N ASP A 106 -4.78 -11.19 27.48
CA ASP A 106 -5.75 -12.28 27.34
C ASP A 106 -5.36 -13.22 26.18
N ILE A 107 -4.78 -12.65 25.13
CA ILE A 107 -4.21 -13.36 23.97
C ILE A 107 -2.69 -13.30 24.08
N ARG A 108 -2.03 -14.46 24.10
CA ARG A 108 -0.58 -14.56 24.36
C ARG A 108 0.18 -15.39 23.32
N ASN A 109 -0.52 -15.97 22.36
CA ASN A 109 0.07 -16.76 21.29
C ASN A 109 -0.62 -16.46 19.97
N TRP A 110 0.16 -16.35 18.90
CA TRP A 110 -0.37 -16.16 17.55
C TRP A 110 -1.26 -17.32 17.08
N ALA A 111 -1.08 -18.54 17.64
CA ALA A 111 -1.99 -19.65 17.39
C ALA A 111 -3.41 -19.43 17.89
N ASP A 112 -3.60 -18.56 18.89
CA ASP A 112 -4.94 -18.20 19.38
C ASP A 112 -5.69 -17.31 18.36
N LEU A 113 -4.96 -16.78 17.36
CA LEU A 113 -5.43 -15.90 16.27
C LEU A 113 -5.43 -16.62 14.92
N GLY A 114 -5.28 -17.95 14.90
CA GLY A 114 -5.25 -18.75 13.67
C GLY A 114 -3.86 -18.86 13.01
N GLY A 115 -2.83 -18.22 13.55
CA GLY A 115 -1.46 -18.29 13.04
C GLY A 115 -0.66 -19.51 13.49
N SER A 116 0.62 -19.55 13.10
CA SER A 116 1.57 -20.53 13.62
C SER A 116 1.86 -20.30 15.11
N ALA A 117 2.11 -21.40 15.83
CA ALA A 117 2.45 -21.37 17.25
C ALA A 117 3.69 -20.52 17.53
N GLN A 118 3.47 -19.34 18.11
CA GLN A 118 4.50 -18.37 18.42
C GLN A 118 4.00 -17.49 19.59
N PRO A 119 4.74 -17.42 20.72
CA PRO A 119 4.36 -16.53 21.83
C PRO A 119 4.41 -15.05 21.42
N ILE A 120 3.43 -14.27 21.90
CA ILE A 120 3.35 -12.84 21.64
C ILE A 120 4.18 -12.07 22.68
N ARG A 121 5.04 -11.16 22.20
CA ARG A 121 5.82 -10.25 23.04
C ARG A 121 5.44 -8.81 22.73
N VAL A 122 4.79 -8.14 23.68
CA VAL A 122 4.30 -6.77 23.49
C VAL A 122 5.41 -5.76 23.79
N TYR A 123 5.65 -4.84 22.87
CA TYR A 123 6.53 -3.68 23.03
C TYR A 123 5.70 -2.40 22.96
N LEU A 124 5.90 -1.49 23.93
CA LEU A 124 5.22 -0.20 23.95
C LEU A 124 6.23 0.95 23.99
N PRO A 125 6.03 2.02 23.19
CA PRO A 125 6.86 3.21 23.25
C PRO A 125 6.69 3.89 24.61
N VAL A 126 7.79 4.26 25.28
CA VAL A 126 7.75 4.92 26.61
C VAL A 126 6.88 6.19 26.56
N SER A 127 6.97 7.01 25.50
CA SER A 127 6.20 8.25 25.41
C SER A 127 4.69 8.03 25.17
N GLN A 128 4.30 6.83 24.73
CA GLN A 128 2.94 6.51 24.33
C GLN A 128 2.25 5.52 25.25
N ALA A 129 3.00 4.76 26.06
CA ALA A 129 2.50 3.67 26.89
C ALA A 129 1.27 4.09 27.72
N LEU A 130 1.37 5.18 28.48
CA LEU A 130 0.23 5.67 29.28
C LEU A 130 -0.99 6.00 28.41
N ARG A 131 -0.79 6.64 27.26
CA ARG A 131 -1.89 7.03 26.36
C ARG A 131 -2.57 5.82 25.71
N ILE A 132 -1.78 4.80 25.33
CA ILE A 132 -2.27 3.53 24.81
C ILE A 132 -3.10 2.83 25.89
N VAL A 133 -2.56 2.76 27.12
CA VAL A 133 -3.22 2.14 28.27
C VAL A 133 -4.55 2.81 28.62
N ASP A 134 -4.52 4.14 28.73
CA ASP A 134 -5.70 4.94 29.04
C ASP A 134 -6.77 4.79 27.96
N PHE A 135 -6.38 4.83 26.69
CA PHE A 135 -7.31 4.73 25.57
C PHE A 135 -8.03 3.37 25.52
N PHE A 136 -7.32 2.29 25.79
CA PHE A 136 -7.87 0.93 25.69
C PHE A 136 -8.52 0.41 26.98
N GLY A 137 -8.59 1.24 28.03
CA GLY A 137 -9.20 0.89 29.31
C GLY A 137 -8.48 -0.25 30.03
N ALA A 138 -7.22 -0.51 29.69
CA ALA A 138 -6.42 -1.60 30.22
C ALA A 138 -5.82 -1.21 31.57
N GLY A 139 -6.65 -1.06 32.60
CA GLY A 139 -6.17 -0.75 33.96
C GLY A 139 -5.10 -1.74 34.42
N ALA A 140 -3.91 -1.26 34.83
CA ALA A 140 -2.78 -1.98 35.42
C ALA A 140 -2.32 -3.32 34.77
N ALA A 141 -2.92 -3.77 33.66
CA ALA A 141 -2.62 -5.04 32.99
C ALA A 141 -1.55 -4.93 31.89
N VAL A 142 -0.78 -3.83 31.89
CA VAL A 142 0.47 -3.70 31.11
C VAL A 142 1.65 -4.41 31.80
N LEU A 143 1.37 -5.28 32.78
CA LEU A 143 2.37 -6.03 33.55
C LEU A 143 3.27 -6.95 32.69
N GLY A 144 2.93 -7.19 31.42
CA GLY A 144 3.71 -8.02 30.50
C GLY A 144 4.40 -7.29 29.33
N ALA A 145 4.12 -6.00 29.11
CA ALA A 145 4.72 -5.27 27.98
C ALA A 145 6.12 -4.76 28.31
N SER A 146 7.01 -4.80 27.32
CA SER A 146 8.36 -4.24 27.41
C SER A 146 8.34 -2.78 26.99
N LEU A 147 8.51 -1.86 27.94
CA LEU A 147 8.69 -0.44 27.66
C LEU A 147 10.01 -0.24 26.90
N THR A 148 9.91 0.39 25.74
CA THR A 148 11.01 0.58 24.80
C THR A 148 11.07 2.04 24.39
N LEU A 149 12.28 2.57 24.16
CA LEU A 149 12.44 3.92 23.61
C LEU A 149 11.71 3.99 22.27
N ASP A 150 10.99 5.09 22.03
CA ASP A 150 10.13 5.25 20.86
C ASP A 150 10.88 4.94 19.55
N GLU A 151 12.11 5.42 19.41
CA GLU A 151 12.97 5.18 18.25
C GLU A 151 13.42 3.72 18.06
N GLU A 152 13.41 2.91 19.13
CA GLU A 152 13.86 1.51 19.08
C GLU A 152 12.71 0.52 18.85
N VAL A 153 11.43 0.92 18.98
CA VAL A 153 10.30 -0.02 18.99
C VAL A 153 10.26 -0.86 17.71
N VAL A 154 10.38 -0.22 16.55
CA VAL A 154 10.31 -0.92 15.25
C VAL A 154 11.49 -1.89 15.09
N ASP A 155 12.71 -1.52 15.51
CA ASP A 155 13.87 -2.42 15.46
C ASP A 155 13.71 -3.61 16.39
N ARG A 156 13.13 -3.40 17.58
CA ARG A 156 12.83 -4.49 18.51
C ARG A 156 11.81 -5.46 17.93
N VAL A 157 10.76 -4.95 17.28
CA VAL A 157 9.75 -5.78 16.63
C VAL A 157 10.37 -6.57 15.48
N ALA A 158 11.12 -5.92 14.59
CA ALA A 158 11.78 -6.56 13.46
C ALA A 158 12.74 -7.68 13.89
N ALA A 159 13.46 -7.50 15.00
CA ALA A 159 14.45 -8.47 15.50
C ALA A 159 13.85 -9.58 16.38
N THR A 160 12.56 -9.52 16.74
CA THR A 160 11.97 -10.42 17.73
C THR A 160 10.78 -11.19 17.14
N PRO A 161 10.95 -12.49 16.83
CA PRO A 161 9.85 -13.32 16.36
C PRO A 161 8.66 -13.32 17.33
N GLY A 162 7.47 -13.06 16.81
CA GLY A 162 6.23 -12.96 17.56
C GLY A 162 6.03 -11.64 18.30
N ALA A 163 6.87 -10.63 18.06
CA ALA A 163 6.68 -9.32 18.68
C ALA A 163 5.39 -8.63 18.19
N PHE A 164 4.78 -7.84 19.06
CA PHE A 164 3.63 -7.00 18.73
C PHE A 164 3.86 -5.60 19.28
N ALA A 165 3.53 -4.57 18.51
CA ALA A 165 3.54 -3.20 18.99
C ALA A 165 2.46 -2.34 18.33
N LEU A 166 2.16 -1.21 18.98
CA LEU A 166 1.42 -0.11 18.40
C LEU A 166 2.36 1.07 18.20
N VAL A 167 2.50 1.53 16.96
CA VAL A 167 3.38 2.66 16.58
C VAL A 167 2.59 3.71 15.81
N ALA A 168 3.10 4.95 15.71
CA ALA A 168 2.51 5.91 14.80
C ALA A 168 2.74 5.47 13.33
N PRO A 169 1.81 5.75 12.38
CA PRO A 169 2.01 5.41 10.98
C PRO A 169 3.31 5.95 10.37
N GLU A 170 3.79 7.10 10.86
CA GLU A 170 5.06 7.70 10.46
C GLU A 170 6.29 6.84 10.78
N GLU A 171 6.18 5.89 11.71
CA GLU A 171 7.26 5.00 12.12
C GLU A 171 7.34 3.72 11.27
N LEU A 172 6.31 3.42 10.47
CA LEU A 172 6.29 2.24 9.59
C LEU A 172 7.48 2.23 8.65
N ARG A 173 8.18 1.11 8.50
CA ARG A 173 9.27 0.91 7.54
C ARG A 173 9.43 -0.58 7.27
N LEU A 174 10.23 -0.93 6.26
CA LEU A 174 10.58 -2.32 5.95
C LEU A 174 11.15 -3.05 7.17
N GLY A 175 10.88 -4.36 7.25
CA GLY A 175 11.33 -5.24 8.33
C GLY A 175 10.27 -5.54 9.39
N VAL A 176 9.12 -4.86 9.33
CA VAL A 176 7.93 -5.19 10.12
C VAL A 176 6.71 -5.29 9.24
N LEU A 177 5.81 -6.20 9.59
CA LEU A 177 4.50 -6.35 8.96
C LEU A 177 3.49 -5.43 9.66
N ALA A 178 2.80 -4.57 8.90
CA ALA A 178 1.63 -3.85 9.38
C ALA A 178 0.37 -4.70 9.17
N LEU A 179 -0.35 -4.94 10.26
CA LEU A 179 -1.55 -5.76 10.28
C LEU A 179 -2.76 -4.91 9.90
N THR A 180 -3.69 -5.49 9.16
CA THR A 180 -5.00 -4.87 9.01
C THR A 180 -5.77 -4.99 10.33
N VAL A 181 -6.63 -4.02 10.62
CA VAL A 181 -7.50 -4.07 11.80
C VAL A 181 -8.93 -3.72 11.38
N ASP A 182 -9.88 -4.63 11.61
CA ASP A 182 -11.28 -4.52 11.16
C ASP A 182 -11.39 -4.12 9.68
N GLY A 183 -10.51 -4.66 8.83
CA GLY A 183 -10.45 -4.37 7.39
C GLY A 183 -9.80 -3.03 7.00
N HIS A 184 -9.36 -2.21 7.97
CA HIS A 184 -8.52 -1.03 7.69
C HIS A 184 -7.09 -1.49 7.39
N ASP A 185 -6.58 -1.15 6.21
CA ASP A 185 -5.23 -1.50 5.76
C ASP A 185 -4.27 -0.30 5.87
N PRO A 186 -3.25 -0.35 6.75
CA PRO A 186 -2.28 0.72 6.94
C PRO A 186 -1.44 1.08 5.71
N TYR A 187 -1.42 0.24 4.66
CA TYR A 187 -0.65 0.51 3.44
C TYR A 187 -1.42 1.27 2.36
N ARG A 188 -2.74 1.42 2.49
CA ARG A 188 -3.58 2.14 1.51
C ARG A 188 -4.62 3.05 2.14
N ASP A 189 -5.19 2.67 3.28
CA ASP A 189 -6.30 3.41 3.85
C ASP A 189 -5.83 4.62 4.67
N PRO A 190 -6.50 5.78 4.56
CA PRO A 190 -6.18 6.95 5.37
C PRO A 190 -6.20 6.63 6.86
N ALA A 191 -5.14 7.00 7.59
CA ALA A 191 -5.04 6.66 9.01
C ALA A 191 -6.09 7.40 9.89
N THR A 192 -6.80 8.37 9.32
CA THR A 192 -7.98 9.00 9.94
C THR A 192 -9.20 8.08 10.01
N LEU A 193 -9.22 7.00 9.22
CA LEU A 193 -10.27 5.98 9.21
C LEU A 193 -9.91 4.75 10.05
N SER A 194 -8.67 4.64 10.53
CA SER A 194 -8.19 3.51 11.33
C SER A 194 -9.02 3.30 12.61
N PRO A 195 -9.42 2.07 12.94
CA PRO A 195 -10.08 1.78 14.22
C PRO A 195 -9.15 2.07 15.41
N LEU A 196 -7.84 2.01 15.20
CA LEU A 196 -6.81 2.34 16.19
C LEU A 196 -6.54 3.85 16.21
N ARG A 197 -7.58 4.66 16.45
CA ARG A 197 -7.46 6.12 16.53
C ARG A 197 -8.17 6.70 17.75
N ARG A 198 -7.59 7.75 18.31
CA ARG A 198 -8.26 8.62 19.29
C ARG A 198 -8.73 9.88 18.59
N ALA A 199 -10.04 10.10 18.56
CA ALA A 199 -10.65 11.30 17.99
C ALA A 199 -11.42 12.12 19.05
N ARG A 200 -11.73 13.36 18.69
CA ARG A 200 -12.64 14.25 19.42
C ARG A 200 -13.66 14.84 18.47
N TRP A 201 -14.92 14.86 18.87
CA TRP A 201 -16.01 15.47 18.12
C TRP A 201 -16.31 16.84 18.67
N ILE A 202 -16.45 17.82 17.77
CA ILE A 202 -16.79 19.19 18.13
C ILE A 202 -18.14 19.57 17.49
N ARG A 203 -19.07 19.96 18.36
CA ARG A 203 -20.32 20.62 17.97
C ARG A 203 -20.10 22.13 18.05
N ALA A 204 -20.25 22.80 16.91
CA ALA A 204 -20.15 24.24 16.75
C ALA A 204 -21.08 24.73 15.63
N PRO A 205 -21.34 26.05 15.48
CA PRO A 205 -22.17 26.59 14.40
C PRO A 205 -21.65 26.21 13.00
N GLY A 206 -20.33 26.20 12.81
CA GLY A 206 -19.68 25.83 11.56
C GLY A 206 -18.28 25.23 11.76
N PRO A 207 -17.62 24.79 10.67
CA PRO A 207 -16.29 24.17 10.71
C PRO A 207 -15.17 25.11 11.17
N GLY A 208 -15.31 26.42 10.90
CA GLY A 208 -14.35 27.45 11.30
C GLY A 208 -14.35 27.63 12.82
N GLU A 209 -15.53 27.74 13.42
CA GLU A 209 -15.73 27.82 14.86
C GLU A 209 -15.31 26.53 15.56
N ALA A 210 -15.57 25.37 14.93
CA ALA A 210 -15.10 24.09 15.46
C ALA A 210 -13.56 24.04 15.52
N SER A 211 -12.89 24.53 14.48
CA SER A 211 -11.43 24.62 14.44
C SER A 211 -10.87 25.62 15.46
N ALA A 212 -11.49 26.80 15.58
CA ALA A 212 -11.11 27.80 16.59
C ALA A 212 -11.24 27.24 18.01
N LEU A 213 -12.36 26.56 18.29
CA LEU A 213 -12.58 25.90 19.57
C LEU A 213 -11.56 24.77 19.83
N ALA A 214 -11.21 23.97 18.82
CA ALA A 214 -10.17 22.93 18.96
C ALA A 214 -8.82 23.53 19.36
N VAL A 215 -8.44 24.66 18.73
CA VAL A 215 -7.20 25.40 19.02
C VAL A 215 -7.23 25.98 20.43
N ALA A 216 -8.34 26.63 20.82
CA ALA A 216 -8.54 27.19 22.15
C ALA A 216 -8.46 26.11 23.25
N ALA A 217 -9.13 24.98 23.02
CA ALA A 217 -9.07 23.79 23.88
C ALA A 217 -7.70 23.12 23.89
N GLY A 218 -6.82 23.46 22.95
CA GLY A 218 -5.47 22.95 22.91
C GLY A 218 -5.31 21.56 22.34
N LEU A 219 -6.28 21.12 21.54
CA LEU A 219 -6.27 19.80 20.93
C LEU A 219 -5.10 19.71 19.94
N ARG A 220 -4.20 18.75 20.17
CA ARG A 220 -3.11 18.44 19.23
C ARG A 220 -3.65 17.46 18.20
N VAL A 221 -4.02 17.99 17.04
CA VAL A 221 -4.50 17.19 15.91
C VAL A 221 -3.30 16.46 15.30
N ALA A 222 -3.41 15.15 15.14
CA ALA A 222 -2.43 14.36 14.40
C ALA A 222 -2.46 14.83 12.93
N PRO A 223 -1.30 15.02 12.27
CA PRO A 223 -1.27 15.41 10.86
C PRO A 223 -1.97 14.33 10.02
N PRO A 224 -2.49 14.61 8.82
CA PRO A 224 -3.01 13.53 7.94
C PRO A 224 -1.90 12.53 7.57
N PHE A 225 -2.25 11.29 7.30
CA PHE A 225 -1.33 10.25 6.79
C PHE A 225 -2.18 9.32 5.94
N GLU A 226 -1.85 9.30 4.66
CA GLU A 226 -2.55 8.57 3.62
C GLU A 226 -1.44 8.09 2.68
N PRO A 227 -1.10 6.81 2.75
CA PRO A 227 -0.14 6.21 1.83
C PRO A 227 -0.79 6.00 0.46
N ALA A 228 0.04 5.82 -0.56
CA ALA A 228 -0.35 5.24 -1.85
C ALA A 228 -0.13 3.72 -1.78
N GLY A 229 -1.20 2.95 -1.96
CA GLY A 229 -1.19 1.50 -1.94
C GLY A 229 -0.90 0.91 -3.33
N MET A 230 0.07 0.00 -3.42
CA MET A 230 0.40 -0.71 -4.66
C MET A 230 0.23 -2.21 -4.45
N LEU A 231 -0.36 -2.90 -5.42
CA LEU A 231 -0.43 -4.35 -5.48
C LEU A 231 0.40 -4.86 -6.66
N VAL A 232 1.24 -5.86 -6.42
CA VAL A 232 2.11 -6.47 -7.44
C VAL A 232 1.86 -7.96 -7.53
N THR A 233 1.62 -8.47 -8.74
CA THR A 233 1.38 -9.90 -8.98
C THR A 233 2.61 -10.61 -9.54
N GLY A 234 2.57 -11.94 -9.54
CA GLY A 234 3.44 -12.78 -10.37
C GLY A 234 3.08 -12.76 -11.86
N GLU A 235 3.42 -13.83 -12.57
CA GLU A 235 3.31 -13.93 -14.02
C GLU A 235 1.89 -14.21 -14.52
N LEU A 236 1.44 -13.35 -15.42
CA LEU A 236 0.14 -13.42 -16.07
C LEU A 236 0.31 -14.01 -17.49
N LEU A 237 -0.13 -15.25 -17.69
CA LEU A 237 -0.12 -15.96 -18.96
C LEU A 237 -1.49 -16.61 -19.23
N PRO A 238 -2.50 -15.84 -19.68
CA PRO A 238 -3.81 -16.38 -20.04
C PRO A 238 -3.76 -17.05 -21.43
N VAL A 239 -3.06 -18.18 -21.50
CA VAL A 239 -2.73 -18.93 -22.73
C VAL A 239 -3.13 -20.40 -22.61
N ARG A 240 -3.00 -21.18 -23.68
CA ARG A 240 -3.22 -22.66 -23.69
C ARG A 240 -4.55 -23.04 -23.03
N CYS A 241 -4.52 -23.88 -21.98
CA CYS A 241 -5.72 -24.37 -21.31
C CYS A 241 -6.41 -23.26 -20.50
N SER A 242 -5.67 -22.31 -19.93
CA SER A 242 -6.24 -21.11 -19.31
C SER A 242 -7.09 -20.33 -20.32
N ASN A 243 -6.54 -20.00 -21.51
CA ASN A 243 -7.32 -19.31 -22.55
C ASN A 243 -8.51 -20.14 -23.02
N PHE A 244 -8.31 -21.43 -23.29
CA PHE A 244 -9.36 -22.31 -23.81
C PHE A 244 -10.59 -22.33 -22.89
N VAL A 245 -10.38 -22.40 -21.57
CA VAL A 245 -11.49 -22.44 -20.62
C VAL A 245 -12.19 -21.08 -20.53
N LEU A 246 -11.47 -19.97 -20.49
CA LEU A 246 -12.06 -18.62 -20.50
C LEU A 246 -12.89 -18.37 -21.77
N GLU A 247 -12.39 -18.82 -22.93
CA GLU A 247 -13.11 -18.74 -24.20
C GLU A 247 -14.35 -19.63 -24.22
N TYR A 248 -14.25 -20.87 -23.69
CA TYR A 248 -15.37 -21.80 -23.59
C TYR A 248 -16.50 -21.28 -22.68
N LEU A 249 -16.13 -20.62 -21.57
CA LEU A 249 -17.06 -19.99 -20.64
C LEU A 249 -17.63 -18.67 -21.16
N ASP A 250 -16.99 -18.08 -22.19
CA ASP A 250 -17.24 -16.72 -22.65
C ASP A 250 -17.04 -15.67 -21.54
N ASP A 251 -16.12 -15.94 -20.60
CA ASP A 251 -15.86 -15.13 -19.42
C ASP A 251 -14.35 -15.10 -19.11
N TYR A 252 -13.68 -14.05 -19.56
CA TYR A 252 -12.27 -13.80 -19.22
C TYR A 252 -12.10 -13.17 -17.83
N GLY A 253 -13.15 -12.58 -17.27
CA GLY A 253 -13.11 -11.98 -15.93
C GLY A 253 -12.95 -13.03 -14.83
N ALA A 254 -13.38 -14.27 -15.10
CA ALA A 254 -13.27 -15.43 -14.23
C ALA A 254 -11.83 -15.72 -13.74
N MET A 255 -10.81 -15.34 -14.53
CA MET A 255 -9.40 -15.55 -14.14
C MET A 255 -8.94 -14.66 -12.97
N PHE A 256 -9.72 -13.65 -12.58
CA PHE A 256 -9.38 -12.76 -11.46
C PHE A 256 -10.33 -12.88 -10.27
N GLU A 257 -11.38 -13.71 -10.32
CA GLU A 257 -12.41 -13.77 -9.28
C GLU A 257 -11.86 -13.93 -7.86
N GLY A 258 -10.82 -14.75 -7.66
CA GLY A 258 -10.23 -15.02 -6.35
C GLY A 258 -9.41 -13.86 -5.75
N VAL A 259 -9.13 -12.81 -6.53
CA VAL A 259 -8.17 -11.74 -6.19
C VAL A 259 -8.65 -10.34 -6.56
N ARG A 260 -9.73 -10.21 -7.35
CA ARG A 260 -10.23 -8.96 -7.92
C ARG A 260 -10.49 -7.87 -6.88
N ASP A 261 -11.05 -8.24 -5.73
CA ASP A 261 -11.35 -7.27 -4.66
C ASP A 261 -10.08 -6.61 -4.12
N ALA A 262 -8.96 -7.33 -4.04
CA ALA A 262 -7.69 -6.76 -3.61
C ALA A 262 -7.06 -5.90 -4.71
N MET A 263 -7.10 -6.35 -5.97
CA MET A 263 -6.56 -5.61 -7.12
C MET A 263 -7.28 -4.27 -7.30
N THR A 264 -8.61 -4.29 -7.28
CA THR A 264 -9.43 -3.07 -7.45
C THR A 264 -9.39 -2.12 -6.24
N ALA A 265 -8.95 -2.60 -5.08
CA ALA A 265 -8.81 -1.78 -3.87
C ALA A 265 -7.45 -1.09 -3.75
N ALA A 266 -6.46 -1.45 -4.57
CA ALA A 266 -5.16 -0.79 -4.63
C ALA A 266 -5.25 0.50 -5.47
N ASP A 267 -4.39 1.48 -5.18
CA ASP A 267 -4.27 2.69 -6.02
C ASP A 267 -3.55 2.41 -7.34
N ILE A 268 -2.66 1.40 -7.33
CA ILE A 268 -1.94 0.91 -8.51
C ILE A 268 -1.83 -0.61 -8.42
N THR A 269 -2.35 -1.35 -9.39
CA THR A 269 -2.03 -2.78 -9.59
C THR A 269 -1.04 -2.95 -10.74
N VAL A 270 0.03 -3.70 -10.46
CA VAL A 270 1.13 -4.00 -11.39
C VAL A 270 1.20 -5.50 -11.66
N SER A 271 1.32 -5.87 -12.92
CA SER A 271 1.48 -7.28 -13.34
C SER A 271 2.59 -7.46 -14.36
N SER A 272 3.07 -8.70 -14.51
CA SER A 272 4.03 -9.09 -15.55
C SER A 272 3.32 -9.93 -16.60
N LEU A 273 3.39 -9.53 -17.86
CA LEU A 273 2.76 -10.24 -18.98
C LEU A 273 3.84 -10.84 -19.88
N GLU A 274 3.99 -12.15 -19.79
CA GLU A 274 4.96 -12.92 -20.57
C GLU A 274 4.28 -13.67 -21.72
N SER A 275 3.30 -13.06 -22.39
CA SER A 275 2.64 -13.70 -23.53
C SER A 275 2.15 -12.65 -24.53
N SER A 276 2.00 -13.07 -25.78
CA SER A 276 1.36 -12.22 -26.78
C SER A 276 -0.16 -12.33 -26.67
N LEU A 277 -0.86 -11.21 -26.79
CA LEU A 277 -2.33 -11.15 -26.79
C LEU A 277 -2.79 -10.57 -28.12
N THR A 278 -2.88 -11.42 -29.14
CA THR A 278 -3.04 -10.99 -30.55
C THR A 278 -4.02 -11.87 -31.33
N ASP A 279 -4.66 -11.28 -32.35
CA ASP A 279 -5.47 -11.97 -33.37
C ASP A 279 -4.72 -12.21 -34.70
N ARG A 280 -3.43 -11.88 -34.77
CA ARG A 280 -2.59 -12.12 -35.97
C ARG A 280 -2.36 -13.61 -36.25
N GLY A 281 -2.59 -14.45 -35.25
CA GLY A 281 -2.74 -15.90 -35.33
C GLY A 281 -3.96 -16.34 -34.52
N THR A 282 -4.21 -17.64 -34.43
CA THR A 282 -5.21 -18.15 -33.45
C THR A 282 -4.54 -18.32 -32.09
N PRO A 283 -5.26 -18.18 -30.96
CA PRO A 283 -4.71 -18.52 -29.66
C PRO A 283 -4.10 -19.93 -29.65
N THR A 284 -3.05 -20.10 -28.84
CA THR A 284 -2.43 -21.42 -28.67
C THR A 284 -3.47 -22.41 -28.13
N PRO A 285 -3.67 -23.57 -28.77
CA PRO A 285 -4.62 -24.57 -28.27
C PRO A 285 -4.23 -25.09 -26.88
N CYS A 286 -5.19 -25.67 -26.16
CA CYS A 286 -4.93 -26.40 -24.91
C CYS A 286 -4.15 -27.70 -25.18
N LEU A 287 -2.83 -27.59 -25.25
CA LEU A 287 -1.86 -28.68 -25.40
C LEU A 287 -0.50 -28.24 -24.85
N GLU A 288 0.33 -29.20 -24.46
CA GLU A 288 1.67 -28.92 -23.94
C GLU A 288 2.59 -28.40 -25.06
N THR A 289 2.86 -27.09 -25.03
CA THR A 289 3.76 -26.38 -25.95
C THR A 289 4.37 -25.15 -25.28
N TYR A 290 5.42 -24.61 -25.90
CA TYR A 290 6.14 -23.40 -25.50
C TYR A 290 5.86 -22.22 -26.45
N VAL A 291 4.81 -22.30 -27.26
CA VAL A 291 4.33 -21.14 -28.03
C VAL A 291 3.14 -20.57 -27.29
N LEU A 292 3.30 -19.43 -26.62
CA LEU A 292 2.33 -18.89 -25.67
C LEU A 292 1.63 -17.64 -26.23
N GLN A 293 0.68 -17.86 -27.13
CA GLN A 293 -0.22 -16.83 -27.63
C GLN A 293 -1.59 -16.94 -26.95
N GLY A 294 -2.03 -15.87 -26.31
CA GLY A 294 -3.36 -15.72 -25.74
C GLY A 294 -4.31 -14.93 -26.64
N SER A 295 -5.57 -14.85 -26.21
CA SER A 295 -6.59 -14.04 -26.88
C SER A 295 -6.50 -12.58 -26.46
N PRO A 296 -6.70 -11.63 -27.39
CA PRO A 296 -6.88 -10.21 -27.07
C PRO A 296 -7.95 -9.91 -26.03
N ARG A 297 -8.97 -10.77 -25.89
CA ARG A 297 -10.05 -10.59 -24.90
C ARG A 297 -9.55 -10.60 -23.46
N ALA A 298 -8.38 -11.17 -23.19
CA ALA A 298 -7.76 -11.12 -21.87
C ALA A 298 -7.44 -9.68 -21.45
N VAL A 299 -7.10 -8.79 -22.40
CA VAL A 299 -6.75 -7.39 -22.12
C VAL A 299 -7.93 -6.62 -21.50
N GLU A 300 -9.14 -6.82 -22.02
CA GLU A 300 -10.35 -6.20 -21.45
C GLU A 300 -10.57 -6.66 -20.00
N ALA A 301 -10.44 -7.96 -19.75
CA ALA A 301 -10.57 -8.51 -18.39
C ALA A 301 -9.47 -8.02 -17.43
N MET A 302 -8.27 -7.75 -17.92
CA MET A 302 -7.17 -7.15 -17.14
C MET A 302 -7.52 -5.73 -16.69
N ALA A 303 -8.00 -4.89 -17.62
CA ALA A 303 -8.43 -3.53 -17.31
C ALA A 303 -9.60 -3.53 -16.32
N ASP A 304 -10.61 -4.38 -16.54
CA ASP A 304 -11.77 -4.52 -15.65
C ASP A 304 -11.40 -5.04 -14.26
N ALA A 305 -10.30 -5.79 -14.13
CA ALA A 305 -9.78 -6.27 -12.86
C ALA A 305 -8.94 -5.22 -12.10
N GLY A 306 -8.75 -4.04 -12.70
CA GLY A 306 -8.01 -2.93 -12.09
C GLY A 306 -6.50 -3.04 -12.28
N ILE A 307 -5.99 -3.72 -13.31
CA ILE A 307 -4.57 -3.67 -13.67
C ILE A 307 -4.26 -2.32 -14.32
N ASP A 308 -3.39 -1.53 -13.68
CA ASP A 308 -3.01 -0.20 -14.14
C ASP A 308 -1.70 -0.23 -14.93
N VAL A 309 -0.77 -1.10 -14.55
CA VAL A 309 0.56 -1.22 -15.17
C VAL A 309 0.89 -2.67 -15.49
N VAL A 310 1.42 -2.89 -16.69
CA VAL A 310 1.96 -4.18 -17.10
C VAL A 310 3.42 -4.03 -17.51
N PHE A 311 4.24 -5.01 -17.14
CA PHE A 311 5.54 -5.24 -17.77
C PHE A 311 5.37 -6.29 -18.88
N PRO A 312 5.17 -5.89 -20.15
CA PRO A 312 5.11 -6.82 -21.29
C PRO A 312 6.51 -7.28 -21.68
N ILE A 313 7.14 -8.04 -20.79
CA ILE A 313 8.53 -8.49 -20.89
C ILE A 313 8.61 -10.01 -20.83
N GLY A 314 9.68 -10.56 -21.39
CA GLY A 314 10.07 -11.96 -21.26
C GLY A 314 10.07 -12.76 -22.55
N ASN A 315 10.33 -14.07 -22.47
CA ASN A 315 10.75 -14.84 -23.64
C ASN A 315 9.64 -15.22 -24.60
N HIS A 316 8.39 -15.05 -24.19
CA HIS A 316 7.20 -15.40 -24.96
C HIS A 316 6.41 -14.19 -25.50
N ILE A 317 6.88 -12.95 -25.30
CA ILE A 317 6.14 -11.73 -25.68
C ILE A 317 5.84 -11.61 -27.18
N GLY A 318 6.64 -12.28 -28.02
CA GLY A 318 6.50 -12.27 -29.48
C GLY A 318 6.00 -13.58 -30.06
N ASP A 319 5.58 -14.52 -29.21
CA ASP A 319 5.10 -15.83 -29.65
C ASP A 319 3.85 -15.70 -30.51
N CYS A 320 3.72 -16.59 -31.47
CA CYS A 320 2.48 -16.70 -32.24
C CYS A 320 2.29 -18.12 -32.75
N TRP A 321 1.12 -18.68 -32.46
CA TRP A 321 0.75 -19.99 -32.93
C TRP A 321 0.63 -20.02 -34.46
N GLY A 322 1.13 -21.10 -35.08
CA GLY A 322 1.14 -21.22 -36.55
C GLY A 322 2.26 -20.45 -37.25
N GLY A 323 3.22 -19.88 -36.50
CA GLY A 323 4.48 -19.38 -37.06
C GLY A 323 4.49 -17.91 -37.50
N CYS A 324 3.63 -17.06 -36.91
CA CYS A 324 3.60 -15.62 -37.21
C CYS A 324 4.46 -14.74 -36.27
N ALA A 325 5.31 -15.38 -35.44
CA ALA A 325 6.12 -14.72 -34.42
C ALA A 325 6.96 -13.60 -35.04
N SER A 326 6.81 -12.39 -34.52
CA SER A 326 7.45 -11.18 -35.09
C SER A 326 7.32 -9.98 -34.16
N ALA A 327 8.12 -8.94 -34.42
CA ALA A 327 7.97 -7.63 -33.78
C ALA A 327 6.55 -7.02 -33.94
N LEU A 328 5.82 -7.41 -35.00
CA LEU A 328 4.44 -6.98 -35.21
C LEU A 328 3.46 -7.59 -34.20
N VAL A 329 3.75 -8.78 -33.67
CA VAL A 329 2.94 -9.45 -32.64
C VAL A 329 3.14 -8.76 -31.28
N ILE A 330 4.40 -8.41 -30.97
CA ILE A 330 4.73 -7.62 -29.78
C ILE A 330 3.99 -6.28 -29.85
N ARG A 331 4.10 -5.56 -30.97
CA ARG A 331 3.42 -4.27 -31.16
C ARG A 331 1.90 -4.38 -31.04
N ASP A 332 1.29 -5.41 -31.62
CA ASP A 332 -0.16 -5.63 -31.50
C ASP A 332 -0.61 -5.81 -30.04
N THR A 333 0.21 -6.48 -29.22
CA THR A 333 -0.06 -6.63 -27.78
C THR A 333 0.05 -5.28 -27.06
N LEU A 334 1.08 -4.48 -27.37
CA LEU A 334 1.26 -3.14 -26.79
C LEU A 334 0.10 -2.20 -27.15
N ASP A 335 -0.28 -2.16 -28.43
CA ASP A 335 -1.39 -1.32 -28.92
C ASP A 335 -2.69 -1.65 -28.16
N ARG A 336 -2.98 -2.94 -27.94
CA ARG A 336 -4.18 -3.37 -27.21
C ARG A 336 -4.15 -2.98 -25.74
N LEU A 337 -3.00 -3.13 -25.06
CA LEU A 337 -2.84 -2.69 -23.68
C LEU A 337 -3.08 -1.18 -23.55
N HIS A 338 -2.50 -0.38 -24.46
CA HIS A 338 -2.70 1.07 -24.48
C HIS A 338 -4.14 1.47 -24.79
N ASP A 339 -4.78 0.81 -25.75
CA ASP A 339 -6.19 1.04 -26.10
C ASP A 339 -7.14 0.74 -24.92
N ALA A 340 -6.77 -0.21 -24.06
CA ALA A 340 -7.48 -0.54 -22.83
C ALA A 340 -7.14 0.38 -21.64
N GLY A 341 -6.24 1.35 -21.82
CA GLY A 341 -5.81 2.28 -20.77
C GLY A 341 -4.79 1.71 -19.78
N ILE A 342 -4.19 0.55 -20.09
CA ILE A 342 -3.16 -0.07 -19.27
C ILE A 342 -1.80 0.52 -19.66
N ALA A 343 -1.09 1.10 -18.69
CA ALA A 343 0.26 1.59 -18.92
C ALA A 343 1.25 0.44 -19.07
N THR A 344 2.25 0.59 -19.93
CA THR A 344 3.27 -0.44 -20.16
C THR A 344 4.67 0.08 -19.95
N ALA A 345 5.54 -0.74 -19.37
CA ALA A 345 6.97 -0.45 -19.28
C ALA A 345 7.82 -1.66 -19.67
N GLY A 346 8.92 -1.44 -20.40
CA GLY A 346 9.89 -2.47 -20.76
C GLY A 346 9.73 -3.12 -22.12
N ALA A 347 8.75 -2.70 -22.93
CA ALA A 347 8.73 -2.95 -24.36
C ALA A 347 8.15 -1.75 -25.10
N GLY A 348 8.60 -1.53 -26.33
CA GLY A 348 8.24 -0.34 -27.11
C GLY A 348 8.51 -0.51 -28.59
N GLU A 349 8.12 0.49 -29.39
CA GLU A 349 8.25 0.49 -30.85
C GLU A 349 9.70 0.41 -31.33
N ASP A 350 10.63 0.90 -30.52
CA ASP A 350 12.09 0.86 -30.66
C ASP A 350 12.76 0.82 -29.28
N LEU A 351 14.10 0.79 -29.27
CA LEU A 351 14.89 0.69 -28.04
C LEU A 351 14.67 1.89 -27.09
N ALA A 352 14.48 3.10 -27.62
CA ALA A 352 14.27 4.29 -26.80
C ALA A 352 12.89 4.25 -26.12
N ALA A 353 11.86 3.84 -26.87
CA ALA A 353 10.52 3.63 -26.33
C ALA A 353 10.50 2.49 -25.29
N ALA A 354 11.19 1.37 -25.55
CA ALA A 354 11.24 0.24 -24.62
C ALA A 354 11.91 0.59 -23.28
N ARG A 355 12.91 1.48 -23.29
CA ARG A 355 13.61 2.00 -22.11
C ARG A 355 12.91 3.21 -21.45
N SER A 356 11.83 3.72 -22.04
CA SER A 356 11.11 4.86 -21.46
C SER A 356 10.19 4.42 -20.32
N PRO A 357 10.13 5.19 -19.21
CA PRO A 357 9.27 4.81 -18.10
C PRO A 357 7.79 5.10 -18.38
N ALA A 358 6.91 4.24 -17.86
CA ALA A 358 5.53 4.63 -17.63
C ALA A 358 5.43 5.47 -16.35
N LEU A 359 4.61 6.52 -16.35
CA LEU A 359 4.46 7.45 -15.23
C LEU A 359 3.03 7.45 -14.71
N LEU A 360 2.83 7.09 -13.44
CA LEU A 360 1.54 7.19 -12.76
C LEU A 360 1.65 8.13 -11.56
N THR A 361 0.52 8.68 -11.12
CA THR A 361 0.46 9.61 -9.99
C THR A 361 -0.76 9.31 -9.14
N VAL A 362 -0.55 9.07 -7.85
CA VAL A 362 -1.61 8.84 -6.86
C VAL A 362 -1.80 10.11 -6.04
N ALA A 363 -3.03 10.63 -5.96
CA ALA A 363 -3.36 11.77 -5.12
C ALA A 363 -3.55 11.32 -3.66
N THR A 364 -3.00 12.06 -2.72
CA THR A 364 -3.14 11.82 -1.27
C THR A 364 -3.48 13.13 -0.55
N ALA A 365 -3.93 13.06 0.70
CA ALA A 365 -4.20 14.24 1.53
C ALA A 365 -2.97 15.15 1.75
N ARG A 366 -1.74 14.66 1.48
CA ARG A 366 -0.50 15.44 1.59
C ARG A 366 0.05 15.92 0.24
N GLY A 367 -0.57 15.57 -0.88
CA GLY A 367 -0.11 15.96 -2.21
C GLY A 367 -0.30 14.84 -3.22
N ALA A 368 0.74 14.53 -3.97
CA ALA A 368 0.73 13.44 -4.94
C ALA A 368 1.99 12.60 -4.78
N VAL A 369 1.87 11.29 -5.00
CA VAL A 369 2.99 10.35 -5.06
C VAL A 369 3.13 9.89 -6.51
N ARG A 370 4.29 10.14 -7.10
CA ARG A 370 4.59 9.86 -8.51
C ARG A 370 5.44 8.60 -8.60
N PHE A 371 5.10 7.73 -9.53
CA PHE A 371 5.79 6.47 -9.79
C PHE A 371 6.30 6.45 -11.22
N ALA A 372 7.54 6.00 -11.42
CA ALA A 372 8.09 5.65 -12.70
C ALA A 372 8.32 4.14 -12.77
N PHE A 373 7.81 3.50 -13.81
CA PHE A 373 7.94 2.06 -14.04
C PHE A 373 8.87 1.82 -15.21
N LEU A 374 9.88 0.98 -15.01
CA LEU A 374 10.82 0.52 -16.04
C LEU A 374 10.73 -1.00 -16.12
N GLY A 375 10.94 -1.58 -17.31
CA GLY A 375 10.92 -3.03 -17.49
C GLY A 375 12.10 -3.51 -18.33
N TYR A 376 12.62 -4.71 -18.07
CA TYR A 376 13.76 -5.27 -18.80
C TYR A 376 13.67 -6.79 -18.96
N ASP A 377 14.25 -7.31 -20.05
CA ASP A 377 14.36 -8.74 -20.29
C ASP A 377 15.83 -9.18 -20.48
N SER A 378 16.17 -10.29 -19.84
CA SER A 378 17.48 -10.96 -19.98
C SER A 378 17.39 -12.33 -20.66
N MET A 379 16.19 -12.81 -20.98
CA MET A 379 15.96 -14.19 -21.42
C MET A 379 15.89 -14.36 -22.94
N ALA A 380 15.32 -13.39 -23.66
CA ALA A 380 15.07 -13.49 -25.10
C ALA A 380 15.70 -12.36 -25.92
N PRO A 381 17.02 -12.44 -26.20
CA PRO A 381 17.68 -11.52 -27.12
C PRO A 381 17.02 -11.41 -28.52
N TRP A 382 16.25 -12.42 -28.94
CA TRP A 382 15.53 -12.42 -30.22
C TRP A 382 14.24 -11.59 -30.24
N PHE A 383 13.72 -11.19 -29.08
CA PHE A 383 12.57 -10.28 -28.95
C PHE A 383 12.94 -8.92 -28.35
N GLN A 384 14.23 -8.64 -28.17
CA GLN A 384 14.69 -7.34 -27.70
C GLN A 384 14.52 -6.26 -28.76
N ALA A 385 14.16 -5.06 -28.30
CA ALA A 385 14.05 -3.89 -29.14
C ALA A 385 15.43 -3.51 -29.72
N THR A 386 15.40 -2.98 -30.94
CA THR A 386 16.58 -2.33 -31.55
C THR A 386 16.27 -0.87 -31.80
N GLU A 387 17.24 -0.11 -32.28
CA GLU A 387 17.03 1.28 -32.72
C GLU A 387 15.85 1.42 -33.72
N PHE A 388 15.50 0.36 -34.45
CA PHE A 388 14.50 0.41 -35.52
C PHE A 388 13.43 -0.68 -35.43
N SER A 389 13.34 -1.44 -34.33
CA SER A 389 12.38 -2.53 -34.22
C SER A 389 11.80 -2.67 -32.82
N THR A 390 10.52 -3.00 -32.81
CA THR A 390 9.74 -3.23 -31.59
C THR A 390 10.27 -4.44 -30.83
N GLY A 391 10.30 -4.34 -29.51
CA GLY A 391 10.70 -5.45 -28.63
C GLY A 391 10.83 -5.02 -27.16
N ALA A 392 11.33 -5.93 -26.33
CA ALA A 392 11.63 -5.68 -24.93
C ALA A 392 12.94 -4.91 -24.74
N ALA A 393 13.06 -4.12 -23.68
CA ALA A 393 14.31 -3.48 -23.33
C ALA A 393 15.33 -4.54 -22.86
N PRO A 394 16.55 -4.57 -23.41
CA PRO A 394 17.59 -5.47 -22.94
C PRO A 394 18.03 -5.12 -21.52
N LEU A 395 18.25 -6.12 -20.67
CA LEU A 395 18.84 -5.91 -19.36
C LEU A 395 20.38 -5.83 -19.45
N ASP A 396 20.92 -4.62 -19.26
CA ASP A 396 22.35 -4.40 -19.06
C ASP A 396 22.62 -3.40 -17.91
N ALA A 397 23.81 -3.49 -17.31
CA ALA A 397 24.17 -2.77 -16.09
C ALA A 397 24.34 -1.25 -16.27
N GLU A 398 24.71 -0.78 -17.46
CA GLU A 398 24.91 0.64 -17.72
C GLU A 398 23.56 1.30 -18.01
N GLY A 399 22.80 0.72 -18.95
CA GLY A 399 21.48 1.21 -19.32
C GLY A 399 20.49 1.22 -18.16
N LEU A 400 20.47 0.15 -17.35
CA LEU A 400 19.62 0.08 -16.16
C LEU A 400 19.89 1.23 -15.19
N ARG A 401 21.16 1.55 -14.92
CA ARG A 401 21.55 2.64 -14.02
C ARG A 401 21.13 3.99 -14.57
N GLU A 402 21.46 4.24 -15.84
CA GLU A 402 21.11 5.50 -16.52
C GLU A 402 19.60 5.77 -16.50
N ASP A 403 18.80 4.74 -16.82
CA ASP A 403 17.35 4.87 -16.89
C ASP A 403 16.73 5.12 -15.52
N ILE A 404 17.20 4.41 -14.47
CA ILE A 404 16.71 4.63 -13.10
C ILE A 404 17.08 6.03 -12.63
N GLU A 405 18.33 6.48 -12.85
CA GLU A 405 18.77 7.83 -12.47
C GLU A 405 17.94 8.89 -13.18
N ALA A 406 17.64 8.72 -14.47
CA ALA A 406 16.76 9.62 -15.22
C ALA A 406 15.31 9.59 -14.72
N ALA A 407 14.78 8.41 -14.40
CA ALA A 407 13.41 8.23 -13.91
C ALA A 407 13.20 8.88 -12.53
N ARG A 408 14.22 8.91 -11.68
CA ARG A 408 14.18 9.58 -10.37
C ARG A 408 14.00 11.11 -10.46
N GLU A 409 14.32 11.72 -11.59
CA GLU A 409 14.04 13.14 -11.83
C GLU A 409 12.55 13.39 -12.15
N LEU A 410 11.82 12.35 -12.55
CA LEU A 410 10.42 12.44 -12.99
C LEU A 410 9.43 12.00 -11.90
N ALA A 411 9.84 11.09 -11.02
CA ALA A 411 8.99 10.43 -10.04
C ALA A 411 9.60 10.39 -8.63
N ASP A 412 8.74 10.15 -7.63
CA ASP A 412 9.16 9.99 -6.23
C ASP A 412 9.70 8.57 -5.99
N HIS A 413 9.15 7.56 -6.69
CA HIS A 413 9.58 6.17 -6.62
C HIS A 413 9.81 5.59 -8.02
N VAL A 414 10.87 4.79 -8.17
CA VAL A 414 11.13 3.99 -9.38
C VAL A 414 10.88 2.51 -9.08
N VAL A 415 10.05 1.88 -9.89
CA VAL A 415 9.72 0.45 -9.84
C VAL A 415 10.27 -0.22 -11.10
N VAL A 416 11.00 -1.32 -10.93
CA VAL A 416 11.68 -2.01 -12.03
C VAL A 416 11.15 -3.43 -12.16
N GLY A 417 10.49 -3.76 -13.27
CA GLY A 417 10.11 -5.11 -13.64
C GLY A 417 11.24 -5.81 -14.41
N VAL A 418 11.55 -7.07 -14.09
CA VAL A 418 12.63 -7.79 -14.78
C VAL A 418 12.27 -9.25 -15.03
N ASN A 419 12.48 -9.70 -16.28
CA ASN A 419 12.36 -11.10 -16.66
C ASN A 419 13.75 -11.76 -16.68
N TRP A 420 14.02 -12.67 -15.73
CA TRP A 420 15.37 -13.16 -15.47
C TRP A 420 15.48 -14.49 -14.70
N GLY A 421 16.70 -14.99 -14.55
CA GLY A 421 16.96 -16.14 -13.68
C GLY A 421 16.85 -17.45 -14.43
N VAL A 422 16.42 -18.50 -13.73
CA VAL A 422 16.33 -19.85 -14.29
C VAL A 422 15.01 -20.46 -13.85
N GLU A 423 14.25 -20.98 -14.81
CA GLU A 423 13.00 -21.69 -14.56
C GLU A 423 13.16 -22.76 -13.48
N TYR A 424 12.13 -22.84 -12.62
CA TYR A 424 11.94 -23.88 -11.61
C TYR A 424 13.11 -23.96 -10.60
N LYS A 425 13.59 -22.79 -10.17
CA LYS A 425 14.58 -22.63 -9.09
C LYS A 425 14.05 -21.73 -7.99
N SER A 426 14.07 -22.20 -6.75
CA SER A 426 13.60 -21.42 -5.59
C SER A 426 14.57 -20.34 -5.12
N ASN A 427 15.87 -20.45 -5.46
CA ASN A 427 16.87 -19.47 -5.04
C ASN A 427 17.27 -18.60 -6.24
N PRO A 428 17.35 -17.26 -6.08
CA PRO A 428 17.87 -16.40 -7.12
C PRO A 428 19.36 -16.69 -7.37
N ASN A 429 19.80 -16.57 -8.61
CA ASN A 429 21.19 -16.78 -9.00
C ASN A 429 22.04 -15.50 -8.79
N ALA A 430 23.36 -15.62 -8.97
CA ALA A 430 24.28 -14.49 -8.78
C ALA A 430 23.99 -13.29 -9.70
N PHE A 431 23.59 -13.54 -10.95
CA PHE A 431 23.26 -12.49 -11.91
C PHE A 431 22.02 -11.69 -11.49
N GLN A 432 20.95 -12.37 -11.06
CA GLN A 432 19.77 -11.70 -10.52
C GLN A 432 20.14 -10.77 -9.36
N ARG A 433 20.97 -11.24 -8.43
CA ARG A 433 21.41 -10.46 -7.26
C ARG A 433 22.30 -9.27 -7.61
N GLU A 434 23.19 -9.45 -8.59
CA GLU A 434 24.04 -8.38 -9.12
C GLU A 434 23.20 -7.27 -9.75
N MET A 435 22.30 -7.62 -10.67
CA MET A 435 21.42 -6.66 -11.34
C MET A 435 20.45 -5.97 -10.36
N ALA A 436 19.91 -6.71 -9.40
CA ALA A 436 19.10 -6.14 -8.33
C ALA A 436 19.91 -5.17 -7.47
N GLY A 437 21.17 -5.49 -7.16
CA GLY A 437 22.10 -4.59 -6.48
C GLY A 437 22.30 -3.28 -7.24
N ILE A 438 22.56 -3.36 -8.54
CA ILE A 438 22.73 -2.19 -9.41
C ILE A 438 21.47 -1.31 -9.43
N ALA A 439 20.29 -1.92 -9.54
CA ALA A 439 19.02 -1.18 -9.53
C ALA A 439 18.81 -0.43 -8.21
N MET A 440 19.08 -1.10 -7.08
CA MET A 440 18.92 -0.51 -5.75
C MET A 440 19.94 0.61 -5.51
N ASP A 441 21.20 0.41 -5.90
CA ASP A 441 22.26 1.43 -5.80
C ASP A 441 21.95 2.67 -6.68
N ALA A 442 21.27 2.49 -7.80
CA ALA A 442 20.78 3.57 -8.67
C ALA A 442 19.55 4.31 -8.11
N GLY A 443 18.92 3.74 -7.07
CA GLY A 443 17.78 4.34 -6.36
C GLY A 443 16.41 3.84 -6.77
N ALA A 444 16.30 2.60 -7.28
CA ALA A 444 15.01 1.90 -7.37
C ALA A 444 14.42 1.69 -5.97
N ALA A 445 13.10 1.92 -5.83
CA ALA A 445 12.38 1.65 -4.59
C ALA A 445 11.91 0.18 -4.53
N LEU A 446 11.63 -0.41 -5.69
CA LEU A 446 11.14 -1.77 -5.83
C LEU A 446 11.69 -2.42 -7.10
N VAL A 447 12.18 -3.65 -6.99
CA VAL A 447 12.45 -4.52 -8.14
C VAL A 447 11.52 -5.73 -8.07
N VAL A 448 10.83 -6.02 -9.17
CA VAL A 448 9.89 -7.12 -9.33
C VAL A 448 10.41 -8.05 -10.42
N GLY A 449 11.01 -9.15 -10.01
CA GLY A 449 11.48 -10.19 -10.90
C GLY A 449 10.40 -11.22 -11.22
N ASN A 450 10.51 -11.85 -12.38
CA ASN A 450 9.73 -13.00 -12.87
C ASN A 450 10.58 -13.82 -13.85
N HIS A 451 9.99 -14.83 -14.53
CA HIS A 451 10.55 -15.92 -15.34
C HIS A 451 10.71 -17.29 -14.64
N PRO A 452 11.14 -17.40 -13.37
CA PRO A 452 11.36 -18.71 -12.76
C PRO A 452 10.11 -19.60 -12.64
N HIS A 453 8.89 -19.04 -12.79
CA HIS A 453 7.59 -19.67 -12.51
C HIS A 453 7.42 -20.24 -11.08
N TRP A 454 8.45 -20.17 -10.24
CA TRP A 454 8.43 -20.50 -8.82
C TRP A 454 8.64 -19.22 -8.01
N VAL A 455 7.95 -19.10 -6.88
CA VAL A 455 8.24 -18.03 -5.91
C VAL A 455 9.70 -18.11 -5.45
N GLN A 456 10.38 -16.96 -5.45
CA GLN A 456 11.75 -16.80 -4.95
C GLN A 456 11.78 -15.86 -3.74
N ALA A 457 12.98 -15.68 -3.18
CA ALA A 457 13.23 -14.80 -2.05
C ALA A 457 12.76 -13.36 -2.29
N VAL A 458 12.50 -12.67 -1.19
CA VAL A 458 12.54 -11.20 -1.12
C VAL A 458 13.79 -10.76 -0.37
N GLU A 459 14.34 -9.60 -0.70
CA GLU A 459 15.54 -9.04 -0.05
C GLU A 459 15.33 -7.56 0.25
N HIS A 460 15.60 -7.17 1.50
CA HIS A 460 15.55 -5.76 1.91
C HIS A 460 16.87 -5.07 1.63
N PHE A 461 16.75 -3.86 1.10
CA PHE A 461 17.81 -2.88 0.96
C PHE A 461 17.42 -1.67 1.80
N GLU A 462 18.34 -0.74 2.02
CA GLU A 462 18.10 0.43 2.87
C GLU A 462 16.93 1.28 2.31
N GLY A 463 15.71 1.02 2.79
CA GLY A 463 14.48 1.66 2.32
C GLY A 463 13.85 1.08 1.04
N ALA A 464 14.36 -0.01 0.47
CA ALA A 464 13.89 -0.58 -0.80
C ALA A 464 13.75 -2.11 -0.76
N LEU A 465 12.99 -2.68 -1.69
CA LEU A 465 12.63 -4.11 -1.72
C LEU A 465 12.94 -4.75 -3.07
N VAL A 466 13.59 -5.92 -3.07
CA VAL A 466 13.66 -6.81 -4.23
C VAL A 466 12.74 -8.00 -3.99
N SER A 467 11.85 -8.26 -4.94
CA SER A 467 11.17 -9.54 -5.10
C SER A 467 11.80 -10.26 -6.29
N TYR A 468 12.47 -11.39 -6.09
CA TYR A 468 13.24 -12.03 -7.16
C TYR A 468 12.39 -12.78 -8.19
N ALA A 469 11.26 -13.35 -7.77
CA ALA A 469 10.26 -13.98 -8.64
C ALA A 469 8.93 -14.12 -7.92
N GLY A 470 7.83 -13.64 -8.51
CA GLY A 470 6.47 -13.75 -7.97
C GLY A 470 5.82 -15.13 -8.13
N GLY A 471 6.43 -16.01 -8.93
CA GLY A 471 5.81 -17.25 -9.38
C GLY A 471 4.69 -17.00 -10.39
N ASN A 472 3.93 -18.04 -10.72
CA ASN A 472 2.78 -17.90 -11.58
C ASN A 472 1.66 -17.12 -10.86
N PHE A 473 0.87 -16.35 -11.63
CA PHE A 473 -0.37 -15.73 -11.17
C PHE A 473 -1.58 -16.27 -11.92
N VAL A 474 -1.53 -16.32 -13.25
CA VAL A 474 -2.51 -17.02 -14.10
C VAL A 474 -1.71 -17.84 -15.11
N PHE A 475 -1.67 -19.16 -14.94
CA PHE A 475 -1.04 -20.06 -15.91
C PHE A 475 -1.47 -21.51 -15.69
N ASP A 476 -1.48 -22.33 -16.74
CA ASP A 476 -1.90 -23.75 -16.71
C ASP A 476 -0.75 -24.72 -16.38
N GLN A 477 0.27 -24.28 -15.64
CA GLN A 477 1.35 -25.15 -15.16
C GLN A 477 0.98 -25.85 -13.84
N ASP A 478 0.11 -26.85 -13.90
CA ASP A 478 -0.39 -27.59 -12.73
C ASP A 478 0.38 -28.89 -12.42
N TRP A 479 1.53 -29.10 -13.06
CA TRP A 479 2.31 -30.34 -12.96
C TRP A 479 3.21 -30.44 -11.73
N SER A 480 3.43 -29.34 -11.00
CA SER A 480 4.04 -29.35 -9.66
C SER A 480 3.34 -28.40 -8.70
N GLU A 481 3.53 -28.63 -7.40
CA GLU A 481 3.01 -27.74 -6.37
C GLU A 481 3.60 -26.33 -6.50
N GLU A 482 4.90 -26.23 -6.78
CA GLU A 482 5.61 -24.95 -6.90
C GLU A 482 5.12 -24.10 -8.07
N THR A 483 4.76 -24.71 -9.21
CA THR A 483 4.24 -23.98 -10.38
C THR A 483 2.78 -23.58 -10.23
N ALA A 484 2.04 -24.27 -9.35
CA ALA A 484 0.69 -23.90 -8.94
C ALA A 484 0.66 -22.88 -7.78
N GLN A 485 1.82 -22.36 -7.37
CA GLN A 485 1.96 -21.42 -6.27
C GLN A 485 2.56 -20.10 -6.75
N GLY A 486 2.06 -19.00 -6.20
CA GLY A 486 2.53 -17.65 -6.47
C GLY A 486 2.44 -16.77 -5.22
N MET A 487 2.84 -15.52 -5.39
CA MET A 487 2.60 -14.50 -4.39
C MET A 487 2.09 -13.20 -5.01
N VAL A 488 1.29 -12.50 -4.21
CA VAL A 488 0.94 -11.10 -4.42
C VAL A 488 1.59 -10.29 -3.32
N ILE A 489 2.17 -9.14 -3.67
CA ILE A 489 2.79 -8.22 -2.72
C ILE A 489 1.96 -6.94 -2.66
N GLU A 490 1.45 -6.62 -1.49
CA GLU A 490 0.77 -5.35 -1.19
C GLU A 490 1.78 -4.42 -0.50
N LEU A 491 1.99 -3.21 -1.03
CA LEU A 491 2.98 -2.25 -0.57
C LEU A 491 2.33 -0.90 -0.26
N GLY A 492 2.89 -0.18 0.72
CA GLY A 492 2.50 1.20 1.01
C GLY A 492 3.64 2.17 0.73
N PHE A 493 3.33 3.31 0.14
CA PHE A 493 4.30 4.38 -0.14
C PHE A 493 3.84 5.72 0.41
N THR A 494 4.77 6.54 0.90
CA THR A 494 4.57 7.99 0.98
C THR A 494 5.32 8.66 -0.16
N GLY A 495 5.21 9.98 -0.33
CA GLY A 495 6.04 10.70 -1.30
C GLY A 495 7.56 10.63 -1.04
N GLU A 496 7.99 10.09 0.10
CA GLU A 496 9.40 10.05 0.50
C GLU A 496 10.00 8.64 0.53
N ARG A 497 9.18 7.61 0.78
CA ARG A 497 9.68 6.26 1.06
C ARG A 497 8.64 5.16 0.91
N LEU A 498 9.11 3.95 0.65
CA LEU A 498 8.38 2.69 0.89
C LEU A 498 8.24 2.49 2.41
N ILE A 499 7.00 2.34 2.90
CA ILE A 499 6.70 2.24 4.33
C ILE A 499 6.51 0.81 4.82
N GLY A 500 6.37 -0.17 3.93
CA GLY A 500 6.21 -1.58 4.30
C GLY A 500 5.56 -2.38 3.16
N TYR A 501 5.48 -3.69 3.37
CA TYR A 501 4.80 -4.61 2.46
C TYR A 501 4.22 -5.81 3.20
N ARG A 502 3.27 -6.47 2.55
CA ARG A 502 2.62 -7.71 2.95
C ARG A 502 2.67 -8.68 1.78
N ILE A 503 3.04 -9.93 2.06
CA ILE A 503 2.96 -11.02 1.07
C ILE A 503 1.68 -11.79 1.32
N ARG A 504 0.84 -11.90 0.30
CA ARG A 504 -0.34 -12.76 0.29
C ARG A 504 -0.07 -13.95 -0.63
N PRO A 505 0.02 -15.17 -0.07
CA PRO A 505 0.23 -16.35 -0.90
C PRO A 505 -1.00 -16.61 -1.76
N VAL A 506 -0.76 -17.00 -3.01
CA VAL A 506 -1.81 -17.43 -3.94
C VAL A 506 -1.53 -18.84 -4.43
N VAL A 507 -2.61 -19.59 -4.62
CA VAL A 507 -2.59 -20.90 -5.29
C VAL A 507 -3.41 -20.80 -6.55
N ILE A 508 -2.86 -21.31 -7.65
CA ILE A 508 -3.52 -21.35 -8.96
C ILE A 508 -4.30 -22.63 -9.04
N ARG A 509 -5.63 -22.51 -8.96
CA ARG A 509 -6.49 -23.69 -8.96
C ARG A 509 -6.92 -24.05 -10.36
N GLY A 510 -6.50 -25.24 -10.77
CA GLY A 510 -7.08 -25.96 -11.88
C GLY A 510 -8.38 -26.67 -11.48
N ASP A 511 -8.51 -27.20 -10.27
CA ASP A 511 -9.67 -28.01 -9.88
C ASP A 511 -10.81 -27.17 -9.28
N GLY A 512 -11.60 -26.57 -10.14
CA GLY A 512 -12.88 -25.97 -9.74
C GLY A 512 -13.79 -27.06 -9.17
N GLY A 513 -13.99 -27.07 -7.85
CA GLY A 513 -15.09 -27.82 -7.23
C GLY A 513 -16.38 -27.63 -8.05
N GLU A 514 -16.89 -28.74 -8.55
CA GLU A 514 -18.09 -28.93 -9.38
C GLU A 514 -18.18 -28.23 -10.77
N VAL A 515 -17.40 -27.19 -11.12
CA VAL A 515 -17.55 -26.51 -12.43
C VAL A 515 -16.22 -25.95 -13.01
N TYR A 516 -15.53 -26.74 -13.85
CA TYR A 516 -14.42 -26.43 -14.80
C TYR A 516 -13.08 -25.84 -14.27
N TRP A 517 -12.02 -26.02 -15.09
CA TRP A 517 -10.61 -25.72 -14.74
C TRP A 517 -10.17 -24.31 -15.16
N ILE A 518 -10.31 -23.30 -14.29
CA ILE A 518 -10.14 -21.88 -14.69
C ILE A 518 -8.68 -21.38 -14.52
N TYR A 519 -7.79 -22.15 -13.88
CA TYR A 519 -6.37 -21.80 -13.65
C TYR A 519 -6.18 -20.39 -13.10
N ARG A 520 -6.99 -20.05 -12.09
CA ARG A 520 -7.05 -18.72 -11.50
C ARG A 520 -6.30 -18.67 -10.17
N PRO A 521 -5.67 -17.54 -9.82
CA PRO A 521 -5.10 -17.32 -8.51
C PRO A 521 -6.23 -17.16 -7.49
N GLU A 522 -6.07 -17.84 -6.36
CA GLU A 522 -6.92 -17.68 -5.19
C GLU A 522 -6.02 -17.37 -3.99
N PHE A 523 -6.35 -16.33 -3.23
CA PHE A 523 -5.70 -16.11 -1.93
C PHE A 523 -5.96 -17.31 -1.03
N VAL A 524 -4.91 -17.78 -0.36
CA VAL A 524 -5.00 -18.87 0.60
C VAL A 524 -4.57 -18.39 1.99
N ASP A 525 -5.09 -19.06 3.02
CA ASP A 525 -4.70 -18.80 4.40
C ASP A 525 -3.18 -18.97 4.57
N PRO A 526 -2.43 -17.92 4.97
CA PRO A 526 -0.99 -17.99 5.13
C PRO A 526 -0.52 -19.01 6.18
N ALA A 527 -1.32 -19.29 7.20
CA ALA A 527 -1.00 -20.29 8.23
C ALA A 527 -1.39 -21.71 7.80
N GLY A 528 -2.31 -21.81 6.84
CA GLY A 528 -2.79 -23.06 6.24
C GLY A 528 -2.03 -23.42 4.96
N GLU A 529 -2.74 -23.48 3.84
CA GLU A 529 -2.18 -23.87 2.54
C GLU A 529 -1.11 -22.90 2.02
N GLY A 530 -1.21 -21.62 2.37
CA GLY A 530 -0.23 -20.60 2.02
C GLY A 530 1.13 -20.76 2.70
N ARG A 531 1.22 -21.61 3.73
CA ARG A 531 2.44 -21.81 4.50
C ARG A 531 3.60 -22.32 3.65
N ALA A 532 3.33 -23.26 2.74
CA ALA A 532 4.38 -23.80 1.87
C ALA A 532 4.98 -22.72 0.95
N VAL A 533 4.16 -21.77 0.50
CA VAL A 533 4.59 -20.62 -0.29
C VAL A 533 5.49 -19.70 0.54
N LEU A 534 5.04 -19.32 1.73
CA LEU A 534 5.79 -18.44 2.63
C LEU A 534 7.11 -19.08 3.09
N ASP A 535 7.09 -20.35 3.50
CA ASP A 535 8.28 -21.09 3.90
C ASP A 535 9.30 -21.13 2.76
N ARG A 536 8.88 -21.29 1.50
CA ARG A 536 9.78 -21.25 0.33
C ARG A 536 10.44 -19.88 0.16
N ILE A 537 9.68 -18.79 0.29
CA ILE A 537 10.18 -17.42 0.17
C ILE A 537 11.21 -17.14 1.28
N TRP A 538 10.86 -17.45 2.53
CA TRP A 538 11.70 -17.17 3.70
C TRP A 538 12.95 -18.06 3.75
N ASP A 539 12.84 -19.34 3.39
CA ASP A 539 13.98 -20.25 3.27
C ASP A 539 14.95 -19.80 2.17
N ALA A 540 14.42 -19.31 1.04
CA ALA A 540 15.24 -18.77 -0.03
C ALA A 540 15.95 -17.48 0.41
N GLN A 541 15.26 -16.61 1.16
CA GLN A 541 15.84 -15.41 1.75
C GLN A 541 16.95 -15.74 2.75
N ASP A 542 16.75 -16.73 3.63
CA ASP A 542 17.74 -17.13 4.64
C ASP A 542 19.02 -17.74 4.03
N ARG A 543 18.95 -18.19 2.78
CA ARG A 543 20.09 -18.71 2.02
C ARG A 543 20.84 -17.64 1.22
N LEU A 544 20.30 -16.42 1.13
CA LEU A 544 21.02 -15.31 0.50
C LEU A 544 22.28 -15.02 1.33
N PRO A 545 23.46 -14.88 0.70
CA PRO A 545 24.64 -14.50 1.44
C PRO A 545 24.52 -13.04 1.89
N GLU A 546 25.09 -12.75 3.06
CA GLU A 546 25.21 -11.38 3.58
C GLU A 546 25.86 -10.47 2.53
N ARG A 547 25.36 -9.25 2.44
CA ARG A 547 25.83 -8.23 1.49
C ARG A 547 27.05 -7.48 2.02
#